data_AF-A0A377ZNG7-F1
#
_entry.id   AF-A0A377ZNG7-F1
#
_cell.length_a   1.000
_cell.length_b   1.000
_cell.length_c   1.000
_cell.angle_alpha   90.00
_cell.angle_beta   90.00
_cell.angle_gamma   90.00
#
_symmetry.space_group_name_H-M   'P 1'
#
loop_
_entity.id
_entity.type
_entity.pdbx_description
1 polymer ?
#
loop_
_entity_poly.entity_id
_entity_poly.type
_entity_poly.pdbx_seq_one_letter_code
_entity_poly.pdbx_strand_id
1 'polypeptide(L)' 'MINGNYALEAGLVPAKDALGLESAEHNPYANILVTTPALANDPRIKALAKDLTSPQVAEFIRKTYNGSVIPVAPQS' A
#
# COMPACT_ATOMS: atom_id res chain seq x y z
N MET A 1 -18.73 -3.55 -0.47
CA MET A 1 -17.29 -3.33 -0.71
C MET A 1 -17.09 -3.18 -2.21
N ILE A 2 -16.72 -1.99 -2.69
CA ILE A 2 -16.26 -1.80 -4.08
C ILE A 2 -14.74 -1.88 -4.08
N ASN A 3 -14.14 -2.43 -5.12
CA ASN A 3 -12.68 -2.51 -5.22
C ASN A 3 -12.08 -1.10 -5.41
N GLY A 4 -10.96 -0.82 -4.75
CA GLY A 4 -10.33 0.51 -4.72
C GLY A 4 -9.94 1.06 -6.10
N ASN A 5 -9.61 0.20 -7.07
CA ASN A 5 -9.30 0.62 -8.43
C ASN A 5 -10.54 1.18 -9.14
N TYR A 6 -11.71 0.53 -8.96
CA TYR A 6 -12.97 1.02 -9.54
C TYR A 6 -13.46 2.31 -8.86
N ALA A 7 -13.19 2.49 -7.57
CA ALA A 7 -13.50 3.74 -6.87
C ALA A 7 -12.64 4.91 -7.39
N LEU A 8 -11.33 4.66 -7.59
CA LEU A 8 -10.40 5.63 -8.17
C LEU A 8 -10.79 6.04 -9.60
N GLU A 9 -11.14 5.06 -10.45
CA GLU A 9 -11.58 5.31 -11.84
C GLU A 9 -12.90 6.08 -11.90
N ALA A 10 -13.80 5.89 -10.92
CA ALA A 10 -15.05 6.62 -10.80
C ALA A 10 -14.89 8.04 -10.19
N GLY A 11 -13.65 8.46 -9.86
CA GLY A 11 -13.37 9.76 -9.25
C GLY A 11 -13.82 9.87 -7.78
N LEU A 12 -14.15 8.75 -7.14
CA LEU A 12 -14.46 8.71 -5.72
C LEU A 12 -13.17 8.67 -4.92
N VAL A 13 -13.13 9.38 -3.80
CA VAL A 13 -12.01 9.33 -2.85
C VAL A 13 -12.48 8.49 -1.67
N PRO A 14 -12.10 7.20 -1.56
CA PRO A 14 -12.55 6.31 -0.49
C PRO A 14 -12.31 6.90 0.91
N ALA A 15 -11.26 7.72 1.08
CA ALA A 15 -10.98 8.42 2.32
C ALA A 15 -12.09 9.42 2.75
N LYS A 16 -12.94 9.88 1.82
CA LYS A 16 -14.05 10.81 2.05
C LYS A 16 -15.43 10.21 1.79
N ASP A 17 -15.53 9.32 0.81
CA ASP A 17 -16.81 8.82 0.29
C ASP A 17 -17.16 7.41 0.77
N ALA A 18 -16.22 6.71 1.43
CA ALA A 18 -16.53 5.40 1.99
C ALA A 18 -17.43 5.55 3.22
N LEU A 19 -18.54 4.81 3.25
CA LEU A 19 -19.43 4.66 4.41
C LEU A 19 -18.72 4.07 5.65
N GLY A 20 -17.49 3.56 5.47
CA GLY A 20 -16.53 3.21 6.50
C GLY A 20 -15.18 2.89 5.87
N LEU A 21 -14.09 3.49 6.36
CA LEU A 21 -12.73 3.08 6.07
C LEU A 21 -12.36 1.96 7.05
N GLU A 22 -11.92 0.81 6.54
CA GLU A 22 -11.28 -0.18 7.40
C GLU A 22 -9.99 0.43 7.96
N SER A 23 -9.78 0.30 9.28
CA SER A 23 -8.57 0.81 9.91
C SER A 23 -7.34 0.21 9.24
N ALA A 24 -6.32 1.03 9.02
CA ALA A 24 -5.01 0.55 8.60
C ALA A 24 -4.26 -0.13 9.75
N GLU A 25 -4.64 0.15 11.00
CA GLU A 25 -4.06 -0.44 12.20
C GLU A 25 -4.63 -1.86 12.40
N HIS A 26 -3.74 -2.85 12.54
CA HIS A 26 -4.09 -4.27 12.67
C HIS A 26 -4.89 -4.86 11.48
N ASN A 27 -4.71 -4.29 10.27
CA ASN A 27 -5.39 -4.77 9.08
C ASN A 27 -4.70 -6.02 8.48
N PRO A 28 -5.38 -7.19 8.39
CA PRO A 28 -4.80 -8.41 7.83
C PRO A 28 -4.68 -8.39 6.29
N TYR A 29 -5.22 -7.37 5.61
CA TYR A 29 -5.32 -7.30 4.15
C TYR A 29 -4.21 -6.45 3.50
N ALA A 30 -3.06 -6.31 4.16
CA ALA A 30 -1.90 -5.67 3.56
C ALA A 30 -1.40 -6.47 2.35
N ASN A 31 -1.13 -5.78 1.23
CA ASN A 31 -0.43 -6.39 0.09
C ASN A 31 1.01 -6.74 0.49
N ILE A 32 1.50 -7.88 0.02
CA ILE A 32 2.83 -8.41 0.38
C ILE A 32 3.71 -8.67 -0.86
N LEU A 33 5.03 -8.51 -0.68
CA LEU A 33 6.03 -8.95 -1.64
C LEU A 33 6.33 -10.44 -1.42
N VAL A 34 6.21 -11.25 -2.46
CA VAL A 34 6.46 -12.70 -2.41
C VAL A 34 7.53 -13.10 -3.43
N THR A 35 8.37 -14.06 -3.06
CA THR A 35 9.36 -14.67 -3.96
C THR A 35 9.44 -16.19 -3.73
N THR A 36 10.14 -16.90 -4.60
CA THR A 36 10.43 -18.33 -4.40
C THR A 36 11.43 -18.54 -3.24
N PRO A 37 11.43 -19.70 -2.56
CA PRO A 37 12.38 -19.96 -1.48
C PRO A 37 13.85 -19.81 -1.90
N ALA A 38 14.19 -20.18 -3.14
CA ALA A 38 15.54 -20.07 -3.68
C ALA A 38 16.05 -18.61 -3.75
N LEU A 39 15.14 -17.64 -3.84
CA LEU A 39 15.45 -16.22 -3.97
C LEU A 39 15.22 -15.43 -2.69
N ALA A 40 14.83 -16.08 -1.58
CA ALA A 40 14.55 -15.40 -0.31
C ALA A 40 15.74 -14.57 0.21
N ASN A 41 16.96 -14.98 -0.14
CA ASN A 41 18.20 -14.30 0.24
C ASN A 41 18.87 -13.52 -0.90
N ASP A 42 18.27 -13.48 -2.08
CA ASP A 42 18.83 -12.76 -3.23
C ASP A 42 18.94 -11.26 -2.89
N PRO A 43 20.11 -10.64 -3.07
CA PRO A 43 20.33 -9.23 -2.73
C PRO A 43 19.37 -8.28 -3.47
N ARG A 44 18.91 -8.65 -4.67
CA ARG A 44 17.95 -7.86 -5.45
C ARG A 44 16.57 -7.85 -4.80
N ILE A 45 16.14 -8.98 -4.23
CA ILE A 45 14.86 -9.07 -3.51
C ILE A 45 14.92 -8.24 -2.22
N LYS A 46 16.04 -8.30 -1.51
CA LYS A 46 16.25 -7.48 -0.30
C LYS A 46 16.27 -5.98 -0.62
N ALA A 47 16.91 -5.59 -1.72
CA ALA A 47 16.91 -4.21 -2.19
C ALA A 47 15.48 -3.73 -2.52
N LEU A 48 14.72 -4.53 -3.28
CA LEU A 48 13.33 -4.22 -3.61
C LEU A 48 12.45 -4.08 -2.35
N ALA A 49 12.56 -4.99 -1.38
CA ALA A 49 11.82 -4.93 -0.13
C ALA A 49 12.11 -3.63 0.65
N LYS A 50 13.39 -3.20 0.65
CA LYS A 50 13.81 -1.94 1.27
C LYS A 50 13.22 -0.73 0.53
N ASP A 51 13.27 -0.73 -0.79
CA ASP A 51 12.77 0.40 -1.60
C ASP A 51 11.26 0.55 -1.46
N LEU A 52 10.51 -0.56 -1.51
CA LEU A 52 9.04 -0.57 -1.35
C LEU A 52 8.57 -0.10 0.04
N THR A 53 9.42 -0.23 1.05
CA THR A 53 9.14 0.24 2.43
C THR A 53 9.84 1.57 2.77
N SER A 54 10.42 2.24 1.77
CA SER A 54 11.14 3.49 1.97
C SER A 54 10.21 4.69 2.26
N PRO A 55 10.70 5.72 2.99
CA PRO A 55 9.94 6.96 3.21
C PRO A 55 9.50 7.63 1.91
N GLN A 56 10.34 7.58 0.87
CA GLN A 56 10.07 8.17 -0.44
C GLN A 56 8.89 7.50 -1.13
N VAL A 57 8.83 6.17 -1.13
CA VAL A 57 7.69 5.42 -1.69
C VAL A 57 6.43 5.65 -0.86
N ALA A 58 6.54 5.71 0.46
CA ALA A 58 5.40 6.00 1.33
C ALA A 58 4.83 7.41 1.08
N GLU A 59 5.69 8.41 0.87
CA GLU A 59 5.28 9.76 0.50
C GLU A 59 4.63 9.81 -0.90
N PHE A 60 5.21 9.10 -1.88
CA PHE A 60 4.63 8.96 -3.20
C PHE A 60 3.21 8.37 -3.12
N ILE A 61 3.00 7.29 -2.37
CA ILE A 61 1.69 6.66 -2.21
C ILE A 61 0.69 7.66 -1.61
N ARG A 62 1.07 8.39 -0.56
CA ARG A 62 0.21 9.39 0.09
C ARG A 62 -0.20 10.51 -0.87
N LYS A 63 0.72 10.99 -1.71
CA LYS A 63 0.47 12.07 -2.68
C LYS A 63 -0.36 11.62 -3.88
N THR A 64 -0.09 10.43 -4.41
CA THR A 64 -0.68 9.94 -5.67
C THR A 64 -2.08 9.40 -5.49
N TYR A 65 -2.37 8.74 -4.37
CA TYR A 65 -3.62 8.00 -4.19
C TYR A 65 -4.59 8.67 -3.23
N ASN A 66 -4.24 9.83 -2.66
CA ASN A 66 -5.13 10.66 -1.84
C ASN A 66 -5.88 9.88 -0.73
N GLY A 67 -5.19 8.91 -0.09
CA GLY A 67 -5.75 8.07 0.97
C GLY A 67 -6.51 6.82 0.51
N SER A 68 -6.68 6.62 -0.80
CA SER A 68 -7.25 5.40 -1.38
C SER A 68 -6.30 4.20 -1.29
N VAL A 69 -5.00 4.48 -1.19
CA VAL A 69 -3.95 3.51 -0.93
C VAL A 69 -3.16 4.00 0.28
N ILE A 70 -3.00 3.13 1.27
CA ILE A 70 -2.30 3.44 2.52
C ILE A 70 -0.98 2.68 2.52
N PRO A 71 0.17 3.36 2.68
CA PRO A 71 1.46 2.68 2.75
C PRO A 71 1.59 1.91 4.09
N VAL A 72 2.30 0.79 4.07
CA VAL A 72 2.57 -0.01 5.27
C VAL A 72 3.65 0.59 6.19
N ALA A 73 4.44 1.54 5.68
CA ALA A 73 5.47 2.22 6.46
C ALA A 73 4.83 3.19 7.48
N PRO A 74 5.29 3.21 8.75
CA PRO A 74 4.79 4.13 9.77
C PRO A 74 4.85 5.58 9.28
N GLN A 75 3.89 6.41 9.71
CA GLN A 75 4.06 7.86 9.59
C GLN A 75 5.13 8.28 10.62
N SER A 76 6.15 8.99 10.16
CA SER A 76 7.20 9.57 11.02
C SER A 76 6.71 10.84 11.70
#